data_AF-A0A9E1SZZ3-F1
#
_entry.id   AF-A0A9E1SZZ3-F1
#
_cell.length_a   1.000
_cell.length_b   1.000
_cell.length_c   1.000
_cell.angle_alpha   90.00
_cell.angle_beta   90.00
_cell.angle_gamma   90.00
#
_symmetry.space_group_name_H-M   'P 1'
#
loop_
_entity.id
_entity.type
_entity.pdbx_description
1 polymer ?
#
loop_
_entity_poly.entity_id
_entity_poly.type
_entity_poly.pdbx_seq_one_letter_code
_entity_poly.pdbx_strand_id
1 'polypeptide(L)'
;MKRLFAVFLLITIAGISPARAAPQILGVIAYNDPVPMSCATGQCWAELVTVCLQKQRPNPLAGTAYRFHGEGSADLIVSDVTGKQTRLPAADYVKIKVARGFTSVRVELTERQMRELGAAKVAITVGKGMSLVPIEVAGDPDPITKDELAYVRDFLRPEADRWLEANDGRAQATRLVNRMINISPRVGRMSGTDRASLMARAVESSSDTFSTKGQARAEANFQACRYMVEDIGRYFSMRRCLETKHDNMMLDVNTRPTAKVRY
;
A
#
# COMPACT_ATOMS: atom_id res chain seq x y z
N MET A 1 59.23 -43.78 -10.77
CA MET A 1 57.81 -43.79 -11.21
C MET A 1 56.91 -43.53 -10.02
N LYS A 2 56.21 -42.39 -9.97
CA LYS A 2 54.93 -42.15 -9.29
C LYS A 2 54.56 -40.67 -9.47
N ARG A 3 53.66 -40.39 -10.41
CA ARG A 3 53.06 -39.05 -10.59
C ARG A 3 51.89 -38.95 -9.61
N LEU A 4 51.98 -38.10 -8.59
CA LEU A 4 50.83 -37.72 -7.77
C LEU A 4 50.05 -36.63 -8.53
N PHE A 5 48.85 -36.97 -8.99
CA PHE A 5 47.86 -35.98 -9.43
C PHE A 5 47.20 -35.40 -8.18
N ALA A 6 47.48 -34.14 -7.86
CA ALA A 6 46.73 -33.39 -6.85
C ALA A 6 45.43 -32.88 -7.48
N VAL A 7 44.30 -33.45 -7.07
CA VAL A 7 42.97 -32.97 -7.42
C VAL A 7 42.64 -31.78 -6.50
N PHE A 8 42.61 -30.57 -7.06
CA PHE A 8 42.11 -29.39 -6.37
C PHE A 8 40.57 -29.39 -6.41
N LEU A 9 39.95 -29.73 -5.27
CA LEU A 9 38.50 -29.62 -5.10
C LEU A 9 38.15 -28.13 -4.86
N LEU A 10 37.66 -27.45 -5.90
CA LEU A 10 37.07 -26.11 -5.76
C LEU A 10 35.75 -26.23 -4.98
N ILE A 11 35.79 -25.89 -3.69
CA ILE A 11 34.60 -25.72 -2.87
C ILE A 11 33.99 -24.36 -3.24
N THR A 12 32.96 -24.37 -4.09
CA THR A 12 32.09 -23.21 -4.29
C THR A 12 31.28 -22.98 -3.00
N ILE A 13 31.71 -22.01 -2.19
CA ILE A 13 30.92 -21.50 -1.08
C ILE A 13 29.71 -20.78 -1.69
N ALA A 14 28.58 -21.48 -1.79
CA ALA A 14 27.30 -20.84 -2.08
C ALA A 14 27.00 -19.89 -0.91
N GLY A 15 27.03 -18.58 -1.18
CA GLY A 15 26.75 -17.56 -0.18
C GLY A 15 25.33 -17.71 0.37
N ILE A 16 25.22 -18.19 1.60
CA ILE A 16 23.98 -18.14 2.38
C ILE A 16 23.78 -16.67 2.75
N SER A 17 23.00 -15.94 1.95
CA SER A 17 22.53 -14.62 2.37
C SER A 17 21.71 -14.82 3.64
N PRO A 18 22.07 -14.19 4.78
CA PRO A 18 21.29 -14.33 5.99
C PRO A 18 19.87 -13.80 5.74
N ALA A 19 18.87 -14.61 6.09
CA ALA A 19 17.49 -14.14 6.07
C ALA A 19 17.36 -12.96 7.04
N ARG A 20 16.56 -11.96 6.64
CA ARG A 20 16.34 -10.77 7.46
C ARG A 20 15.17 -11.02 8.39
N ALA A 21 15.25 -10.45 9.60
CA ALA A 21 14.13 -10.42 10.55
C ALA A 21 12.84 -9.95 9.88
N ALA A 22 11.71 -10.58 10.18
CA ALA A 22 10.42 -10.16 9.66
C ALA A 22 10.16 -8.68 10.00
N PRO A 23 9.79 -7.85 9.01
CA PRO A 23 9.37 -6.49 9.28
C PRO A 23 8.02 -6.48 10.01
N GLN A 24 7.65 -5.31 10.50
CA GLN A 24 6.39 -5.10 11.20
C GLN A 24 5.13 -5.53 10.41
N ILE A 25 4.10 -5.92 11.16
CA ILE A 25 2.71 -5.98 10.70
C ILE A 25 2.21 -4.56 10.43
N LEU A 26 1.51 -4.39 9.31
CA LEU A 26 0.97 -3.09 8.90
C LEU A 26 -0.55 -3.08 9.06
N GLY A 27 -1.12 -1.95 9.46
CA GLY A 27 -2.56 -1.74 9.40
C GLY A 27 -2.94 -1.16 8.05
N VAL A 28 -3.94 -1.69 7.35
CA VAL A 28 -4.51 -1.04 6.16
C VAL A 28 -5.56 -0.02 6.58
N ILE A 29 -5.51 1.20 6.03
CA ILE A 29 -6.61 2.16 6.23
C ILE A 29 -7.79 1.72 5.38
N ALA A 30 -8.97 1.56 6.00
CA ALA A 30 -10.18 1.17 5.30
C ALA A 30 -10.67 2.26 4.32
N TYR A 31 -11.28 1.80 3.23
CA TYR A 31 -11.95 2.62 2.22
C TYR A 31 -13.44 2.26 2.20
N ASN A 32 -14.33 3.25 2.18
CA ASN A 32 -15.76 2.96 2.07
C ASN A 32 -16.15 2.55 0.64
N ASP A 33 -15.42 3.03 -0.36
CA ASP A 33 -15.60 2.64 -1.76
C ASP A 33 -14.48 1.74 -2.26
N PRO A 34 -14.75 0.85 -3.24
CA PRO A 34 -13.73 0.13 -3.96
C PRO A 34 -12.67 1.08 -4.51
N VAL A 35 -11.39 0.76 -4.28
CA VAL A 35 -10.27 1.45 -4.89
C VAL A 35 -10.05 0.87 -6.29
N PRO A 36 -10.29 1.64 -7.36
CA PRO A 36 -10.11 1.14 -8.72
C PRO A 36 -8.65 0.78 -8.97
N MET A 37 -8.42 -0.35 -9.64
CA MET A 37 -7.09 -0.76 -10.05
C MET A 37 -6.80 -0.24 -11.45
N SER A 38 -5.64 0.38 -11.63
CA SER A 38 -5.12 0.75 -12.94
C SER A 38 -4.51 -0.47 -13.61
N CYS A 39 -4.95 -0.78 -14.83
CA CYS A 39 -4.38 -1.86 -15.65
C CYS A 39 -3.59 -1.27 -16.81
N ALA A 40 -2.31 -1.62 -16.89
CA ALA A 40 -1.48 -1.34 -18.05
C ALA A 40 -0.30 -2.31 -18.11
N THR A 41 0.26 -2.50 -19.31
CA THR A 41 1.49 -3.29 -19.51
C THR A 41 1.40 -4.71 -18.94
N GLY A 42 0.21 -5.32 -18.94
CA GLY A 42 0.01 -6.69 -18.47
C GLY A 42 -0.22 -6.85 -16.97
N GLN A 43 -0.28 -5.75 -16.22
CA GLN A 43 -0.49 -5.74 -14.77
C GLN A 43 -1.63 -4.80 -14.40
N CYS A 44 -2.49 -5.24 -13.48
CA CYS A 44 -3.45 -4.40 -12.78
C CYS A 44 -2.97 -4.14 -11.35
N TRP A 45 -3.05 -2.90 -10.89
CA TRP A 45 -2.62 -2.55 -9.54
C TRP A 45 -3.43 -1.41 -8.91
N ALA A 46 -3.48 -1.41 -7.59
CA ALA A 46 -3.86 -0.26 -6.77
C ALA A 46 -2.89 -0.13 -5.60
N GLU A 47 -2.68 1.08 -5.12
CA GLU A 47 -1.96 1.32 -3.88
C GLU A 47 -2.94 1.56 -2.74
N LEU A 48 -2.66 0.95 -1.59
CA LEU A 48 -3.38 1.12 -0.35
C LEU A 48 -2.51 1.85 0.66
N VAL A 49 -3.15 2.67 1.49
CA VAL A 49 -2.49 3.40 2.58
C VAL A 49 -2.33 2.46 3.77
N THR A 50 -1.16 2.45 4.38
CA THR A 50 -0.85 1.62 5.54
C THR A 50 -0.26 2.40 6.70
N VAL A 51 -0.49 1.91 7.92
CA VAL A 51 0.08 2.43 9.17
C VAL A 51 0.96 1.39 9.84
N CYS A 52 1.94 1.86 10.59
CA CYS A 52 2.78 1.02 11.44
C CYS A 52 2.00 0.53 12.66
N LEU A 53 2.04 -0.77 12.95
CA LEU A 53 1.47 -1.32 14.19
C LEU A 53 2.55 -1.72 15.20
N GLN A 54 3.77 -2.04 14.76
CA GLN A 54 4.85 -2.54 15.63
C GLN A 54 6.11 -1.67 15.49
N LYS A 55 6.14 -0.54 16.19
CA LYS A 55 7.22 0.47 16.07
C LYS A 55 8.62 -0.05 16.38
N GLN A 56 8.72 -1.11 17.19
CA GLN A 56 9.96 -1.78 17.57
C GLN A 56 10.56 -2.67 16.46
N ARG A 57 9.74 -3.10 15.49
CA ARG A 57 10.19 -3.93 14.36
C ARG A 57 10.75 -3.06 13.23
N PRO A 58 11.65 -3.61 12.39
CA PRO A 58 12.20 -2.87 11.27
C PRO A 58 11.10 -2.45 10.28
N ASN A 59 11.31 -1.28 9.65
CA ASN A 59 10.47 -0.83 8.55
C ASN A 59 10.63 -1.79 7.36
N PRO A 60 9.55 -2.14 6.66
CA PRO A 60 9.66 -2.99 5.50
C PRO A 60 10.31 -2.27 4.33
N LEU A 61 11.08 -3.03 3.55
CA LEU A 61 11.70 -2.53 2.32
C LEU A 61 10.70 -2.62 1.16
N ALA A 62 10.92 -1.80 0.13
CA ALA A 62 10.13 -1.91 -1.10
C ALA A 62 10.23 -3.32 -1.69
N GLY A 63 9.09 -3.87 -2.11
CA GLY A 63 8.98 -5.22 -2.65
C GLY A 63 8.77 -6.33 -1.62
N THR A 64 8.88 -6.06 -0.30
CA THR A 64 8.53 -7.05 0.74
C THR A 64 7.09 -7.53 0.54
N ALA A 65 6.90 -8.86 0.53
CA ALA A 65 5.60 -9.48 0.31
C ALA A 65 4.81 -9.58 1.62
N TYR A 66 3.49 -9.39 1.51
CA TYR A 66 2.55 -9.44 2.62
C TYR A 66 1.29 -10.25 2.26
N ARG A 67 0.54 -10.64 3.27
CA ARG A 67 -0.81 -11.23 3.16
C ARG A 67 -1.82 -10.51 4.05
N PHE A 68 -3.08 -10.52 3.64
CA PHE A 68 -4.19 -10.05 4.47
C PHE A 68 -4.31 -10.87 5.77
N HIS A 69 -4.68 -10.20 6.86
CA HIS A 69 -4.91 -10.79 8.17
C HIS A 69 -5.84 -9.89 9.00
N GLY A 70 -6.62 -10.48 9.91
CA GLY A 70 -7.55 -9.75 10.77
C GLY A 70 -9.01 -10.05 10.43
N GLU A 71 -9.92 -9.35 11.09
CA GLU A 71 -11.37 -9.63 11.04
C GLU A 71 -12.11 -8.84 9.95
N GLY A 72 -11.45 -7.84 9.34
CA GLY A 72 -12.01 -7.10 8.21
C GLY A 72 -12.14 -7.98 6.97
N SER A 73 -12.96 -7.54 6.00
CA SER A 73 -12.96 -8.16 4.65
C SER A 73 -11.96 -7.47 3.73
N ALA A 74 -11.37 -8.25 2.83
CA ALA A 74 -10.64 -7.75 1.67
C ALA A 74 -11.18 -8.46 0.43
N ASP A 75 -11.82 -7.71 -0.47
CA ASP A 75 -12.49 -8.29 -1.63
C ASP A 75 -12.00 -7.67 -2.93
N LEU A 76 -11.72 -8.53 -3.91
CA LEU A 76 -11.52 -8.15 -5.30
C LEU A 76 -12.89 -8.02 -5.96
N ILE A 77 -13.21 -6.81 -6.39
CA ILE A 77 -14.41 -6.51 -7.18
C ILE A 77 -14.04 -6.64 -8.65
N VAL A 78 -14.63 -7.62 -9.33
CA VAL A 78 -14.50 -7.78 -10.78
C VAL A 78 -15.75 -7.23 -11.46
N SER A 79 -15.58 -6.45 -12.52
CA SER A 79 -16.68 -5.94 -13.34
C SER A 79 -16.49 -6.40 -14.78
N ASP A 80 -17.50 -7.06 -15.36
CA ASP A 80 -17.47 -7.48 -16.76
C ASP A 80 -17.73 -6.29 -17.72
N VAL A 81 -17.77 -6.58 -19.03
CA VAL A 81 -18.03 -5.57 -20.07
C VAL A 81 -19.44 -4.96 -20.00
N THR A 82 -20.39 -5.65 -19.37
CA THR A 82 -21.77 -5.18 -19.15
C THR A 82 -21.90 -4.33 -17.89
N GLY A 83 -20.86 -4.28 -17.06
CA GLY A 83 -20.85 -3.60 -15.77
C GLY A 83 -21.33 -4.47 -14.61
N LYS A 84 -21.67 -5.74 -14.83
CA LYS A 84 -22.05 -6.66 -13.76
C LYS A 84 -20.85 -6.90 -12.84
N GLN A 85 -21.07 -6.70 -11.55
CA GLN A 85 -20.03 -6.86 -10.54
C GLN A 85 -20.11 -8.23 -9.84
N THR A 86 -18.96 -8.83 -9.59
CA THR A 86 -18.81 -9.99 -8.72
C THR A 86 -17.74 -9.70 -7.67
N ARG A 87 -17.97 -10.16 -6.44
CA ARG A 87 -17.07 -9.98 -5.30
C ARG A 87 -16.35 -11.30 -5.03
N LEU A 88 -15.03 -11.25 -4.98
CA LEU A 88 -14.17 -12.42 -4.76
C LEU A 88 -13.25 -12.17 -3.56
N PRO A 89 -12.91 -13.19 -2.74
CA PRO A 89 -11.94 -13.02 -1.66
C PRO A 89 -10.58 -12.58 -2.21
N ALA A 90 -10.10 -11.39 -1.87
CA ALA A 90 -8.92 -10.83 -2.52
C ALA A 90 -7.67 -11.69 -2.32
N ALA A 91 -7.54 -12.34 -1.16
CA ALA A 91 -6.40 -13.17 -0.76
C ALA A 91 -6.04 -14.26 -1.78
N ASP A 92 -7.01 -14.75 -2.54
CA ASP A 92 -6.80 -15.83 -3.51
C ASP A 92 -6.28 -15.35 -4.87
N TYR A 93 -6.43 -14.05 -5.17
CA TYR A 93 -6.22 -13.51 -6.51
C TYR A 93 -5.11 -12.45 -6.59
N VAL A 94 -4.83 -11.75 -5.50
CA VAL A 94 -3.92 -10.60 -5.51
C VAL A 94 -2.63 -10.87 -4.77
N LYS A 95 -1.54 -10.27 -5.26
CA LYS A 95 -0.26 -10.19 -4.56
C LYS A 95 -0.17 -8.83 -3.88
N ILE A 96 0.37 -8.82 -2.66
CA ILE A 96 0.58 -7.59 -1.90
C ILE A 96 2.08 -7.41 -1.69
N LYS A 97 2.59 -6.25 -2.10
CA LYS A 97 3.99 -5.89 -1.92
C LYS A 97 4.12 -4.47 -1.41
N VAL A 98 5.14 -4.21 -0.62
CA VAL A 98 5.42 -2.85 -0.18
C VAL A 98 5.79 -1.96 -1.36
N ALA A 99 5.07 -0.86 -1.52
CA ALA A 99 5.34 0.15 -2.54
C ALA A 99 6.36 1.16 -2.01
N ARG A 100 6.11 1.71 -0.81
CA ARG A 100 6.91 2.76 -0.18
C ARG A 100 6.91 2.58 1.33
N GLY A 101 7.95 1.96 1.87
CA GLY A 101 8.11 1.76 3.32
C GLY A 101 6.86 1.19 4.01
N PHE A 102 6.58 1.61 5.23
CA PHE A 102 5.36 1.22 5.96
C PHE A 102 4.13 2.06 5.58
N THR A 103 4.25 3.06 4.69
CA THR A 103 3.16 4.02 4.41
C THR A 103 2.25 3.55 3.29
N SER A 104 2.72 2.68 2.39
CA SER A 104 1.91 2.18 1.29
C SER A 104 2.34 0.80 0.78
N VAL A 105 1.34 -0.02 0.48
CA VAL A 105 1.48 -1.28 -0.26
C VAL A 105 0.80 -1.20 -1.61
N ARG A 106 1.27 -2.01 -2.56
CA ARG A 106 0.61 -2.27 -3.82
C ARG A 106 -0.09 -3.62 -3.78
N VAL A 107 -1.34 -3.62 -4.21
CA VAL A 107 -2.14 -4.81 -4.49
C VAL A 107 -2.12 -5.02 -5.99
N GLU A 108 -1.75 -6.22 -6.44
CA GLU A 108 -1.41 -6.48 -7.84
C GLU A 108 -2.00 -7.82 -8.32
N LEU A 109 -2.60 -7.85 -9.52
CA LEU A 109 -2.91 -9.07 -10.29
C LEU A 109 -2.55 -8.86 -11.76
N THR A 110 -2.29 -9.93 -12.50
CA THR A 110 -1.99 -9.78 -13.94
C THR A 110 -3.26 -9.46 -14.72
N GLU A 111 -3.13 -8.75 -15.84
CA GLU A 111 -4.27 -8.55 -16.75
C GLU A 111 -4.78 -9.88 -17.32
N ARG A 112 -3.92 -10.89 -17.44
CA ARG A 112 -4.34 -12.25 -17.82
C ARG A 112 -5.30 -12.83 -16.78
N GLN A 113 -4.93 -12.79 -15.50
CA GLN A 113 -5.82 -13.25 -14.42
C GLN A 113 -7.13 -12.46 -14.40
N MET A 114 -7.09 -11.14 -14.58
CA MET A 114 -8.30 -10.32 -14.71
C MET A 114 -9.22 -10.84 -15.82
N ARG A 115 -8.68 -11.13 -17.02
CA ARG A 115 -9.45 -11.65 -18.15
C ARG A 115 -9.96 -13.08 -17.91
N GLU A 116 -9.18 -13.94 -17.26
CA GLU A 116 -9.58 -15.29 -16.85
C GLU A 116 -10.77 -15.26 -15.86
N LEU A 117 -10.88 -14.19 -15.07
CA LEU A 117 -12.04 -13.92 -14.21
C LEU A 117 -13.25 -13.32 -14.95
N GLY A 118 -13.17 -13.17 -16.28
CA GLY A 118 -14.22 -12.54 -17.10
C GLY A 118 -14.33 -11.02 -16.90
N ALA A 119 -13.33 -10.39 -16.29
CA ALA A 119 -13.38 -8.99 -15.90
C ALA A 119 -12.81 -8.05 -16.98
N ALA A 120 -13.49 -6.93 -17.19
CA ALA A 120 -13.01 -5.78 -17.95
C ALA A 120 -12.39 -4.70 -17.05
N LYS A 121 -12.84 -4.62 -15.79
CA LYS A 121 -12.32 -3.71 -14.76
C LYS A 121 -12.21 -4.44 -13.43
N VAL A 122 -11.25 -4.04 -12.60
CA VAL A 122 -11.05 -4.58 -11.26
C VAL A 122 -10.84 -3.46 -10.24
N ALA A 123 -11.34 -3.68 -9.03
CA ALA A 123 -11.18 -2.79 -7.89
C ALA A 123 -10.94 -3.62 -6.62
N ILE A 124 -10.37 -3.03 -5.59
CA ILE A 124 -10.11 -3.68 -4.30
C ILE A 124 -10.88 -2.94 -3.20
N THR A 125 -11.62 -3.68 -2.37
CA THR A 125 -12.21 -3.14 -1.13
C THR A 125 -11.47 -3.70 0.06
N VAL A 126 -11.21 -2.85 1.06
CA VAL A 126 -10.62 -3.28 2.33
C VAL A 126 -11.41 -2.65 3.47
N GLY A 127 -11.96 -3.50 4.33
CA GLY A 127 -12.74 -3.10 5.51
C GLY A 127 -11.89 -2.69 6.71
N LYS A 128 -12.55 -2.17 7.75
CA LYS A 128 -11.94 -1.84 9.04
C LYS A 128 -11.34 -3.08 9.70
N GLY A 129 -10.31 -2.90 10.54
CA GLY A 129 -9.63 -4.01 11.22
C GLY A 129 -8.67 -4.83 10.35
N MET A 130 -8.54 -4.55 9.05
CA MET A 130 -7.62 -5.29 8.17
C MET A 130 -6.15 -4.95 8.45
N SER A 131 -5.33 -5.97 8.66
CA SER A 131 -3.88 -5.87 8.78
C SER A 131 -3.18 -6.65 7.67
N LEU A 132 -1.88 -6.39 7.50
CA LEU A 132 -1.01 -7.09 6.59
C LEU A 132 0.14 -7.69 7.37
N VAL A 133 0.30 -9.00 7.25
CA VAL A 133 1.39 -9.76 7.88
C VAL A 133 2.44 -10.06 6.81
N PRO A 134 3.74 -9.86 7.08
CA PRO A 134 4.77 -10.23 6.12
C PRO A 134 4.71 -11.73 5.83
N ILE A 135 5.03 -12.12 4.59
CA ILE A 135 5.16 -13.54 4.24
C ILE A 135 6.41 -14.10 4.94
N GLU A 136 6.26 -15.28 5.55
CA GLU A 136 7.34 -15.99 6.24
C GLU A 136 8.50 -16.30 5.29
N VAL A 137 9.72 -16.16 5.77
CA VAL A 137 10.96 -16.44 5.03
C VAL A 137 11.73 -17.53 5.76
N ALA A 138 12.22 -18.53 5.02
CA ALA A 138 13.03 -19.59 5.62
C ALA A 138 14.32 -19.02 6.25
N GLY A 139 14.60 -19.42 7.48
CA GLY A 139 15.77 -18.97 8.24
C GLY A 139 15.62 -17.57 8.87
N ASP A 140 14.42 -16.98 8.85
CA ASP A 140 14.14 -15.71 9.53
C ASP A 140 14.59 -15.76 11.01
N PRO A 141 15.51 -14.86 11.42
CA PRO A 141 16.04 -14.84 12.79
C PRO A 141 15.03 -14.29 13.83
N ASP A 142 13.96 -13.62 13.40
CA ASP A 142 12.92 -13.06 14.26
C ASP A 142 11.56 -13.08 13.52
N PRO A 143 10.97 -14.28 13.34
CA PRO A 143 9.69 -14.42 12.66
C PRO A 143 8.55 -13.84 13.50
N ILE A 144 7.49 -13.39 12.83
CA ILE A 144 6.26 -12.96 13.50
C ILE A 144 5.65 -14.14 14.25
N THR A 145 5.51 -14.01 15.57
CA THR A 145 4.94 -15.05 16.43
C THR A 145 3.41 -15.02 16.45
N LYS A 146 2.78 -16.12 16.91
CA LYS A 146 1.32 -16.17 17.11
C LYS A 146 0.84 -15.17 18.18
N ASP A 147 1.64 -14.97 19.22
CA ASP A 147 1.31 -14.02 20.30
C ASP A 147 1.39 -12.58 19.80
N GLU A 148 2.35 -12.25 18.93
CA GLU A 148 2.38 -10.95 18.27
C GLU A 148 1.17 -10.74 17.36
N LEU A 149 0.76 -11.76 16.60
CA LEU A 149 -0.45 -11.68 15.77
C LEU A 149 -1.70 -11.43 16.62
N ALA A 150 -1.83 -12.14 17.75
CA ALA A 150 -2.94 -11.95 18.69
C ALA A 150 -2.91 -10.55 19.31
N TYR A 151 -1.75 -10.09 19.81
CA TYR A 151 -1.60 -8.76 20.38
C TYR A 151 -1.90 -7.65 19.36
N VAL A 152 -1.47 -7.81 18.11
CA VAL A 152 -1.81 -6.87 17.04
C VAL A 152 -3.31 -6.85 16.77
N ARG A 153 -3.94 -8.04 16.64
CA ARG A 153 -5.37 -8.16 16.38
C ARG A 153 -6.21 -7.55 17.51
N ASP A 154 -5.89 -7.89 18.76
CA ASP A 154 -6.74 -7.60 19.92
C ASP A 154 -6.50 -6.20 20.49
N PHE A 155 -5.30 -5.63 20.29
CA PHE A 155 -4.91 -4.37 20.91
C PHE A 155 -4.46 -3.30 19.91
N LEU A 156 -3.38 -3.56 19.17
CA LEU A 156 -2.74 -2.52 18.36
C LEU A 156 -3.60 -2.06 17.18
N ARG A 157 -4.29 -2.99 16.51
CA ARG A 157 -5.14 -2.67 15.36
C ARG A 157 -6.38 -1.86 15.77
N PRO A 158 -7.17 -2.25 16.79
CA PRO A 158 -8.27 -1.43 17.29
C PRO A 158 -7.82 -0.03 17.74
N GLU A 159 -6.66 0.08 18.39
CA GLU A 159 -6.12 1.38 18.79
C GLU A 159 -5.72 2.25 17.59
N ALA A 160 -5.09 1.64 16.58
CA ALA A 160 -4.78 2.34 15.33
C ALA A 160 -6.05 2.81 14.60
N ASP A 161 -7.13 2.02 14.61
CA ASP A 161 -8.42 2.43 14.03
C ASP A 161 -9.01 3.64 14.75
N ARG A 162 -9.06 3.61 16.09
CA ARG A 162 -9.50 4.77 16.90
C ARG A 162 -8.65 6.01 16.61
N TRP A 163 -7.34 5.85 16.52
CA TRP A 163 -6.42 6.94 16.21
C TRP A 163 -6.68 7.54 14.83
N LEU A 164 -6.84 6.71 13.81
CA LEU A 164 -7.12 7.15 12.44
C LEU A 164 -8.44 7.92 12.33
N GLU A 165 -9.45 7.54 13.10
CA GLU A 165 -10.73 8.24 13.19
C GLU A 165 -10.59 9.61 13.89
N ALA A 166 -9.76 9.71 14.93
CA ALA A 166 -9.60 10.92 15.75
C ALA A 166 -8.56 11.93 15.24
N ASN A 167 -7.80 11.65 14.17
CA ASN A 167 -6.58 12.41 13.81
C ASN A 167 -6.79 13.78 13.13
N ASP A 168 -7.91 14.44 13.41
CA ASP A 168 -8.31 15.75 12.88
C ASP A 168 -8.43 15.79 11.35
N GLY A 169 -8.65 14.65 10.68
CA GLY A 169 -8.81 14.56 9.23
C GLY A 169 -7.50 14.35 8.45
N ARG A 170 -6.38 14.05 9.12
CA ARG A 170 -5.12 13.69 8.45
C ARG A 170 -5.24 12.36 7.69
N ALA A 171 -5.88 11.35 8.28
CA ALA A 171 -6.11 10.06 7.60
C ALA A 171 -6.97 10.27 6.35
N GLN A 172 -8.03 11.07 6.45
CA GLN A 172 -8.88 11.43 5.32
C GLN A 172 -8.08 12.10 4.20
N ALA A 173 -7.19 13.04 4.53
CA ALA A 173 -6.32 13.68 3.54
C ALA A 173 -5.37 12.67 2.86
N THR A 174 -4.78 11.74 3.61
CA THR A 174 -3.90 10.69 3.05
C THR A 174 -4.66 9.76 2.10
N ARG A 175 -5.90 9.36 2.44
CA ARG A 175 -6.75 8.56 1.55
C ARG A 175 -7.07 9.30 0.26
N LEU A 176 -7.41 10.58 0.34
CA LEU A 176 -7.76 11.38 -0.84
C LEU A 176 -6.55 11.63 -1.74
N VAL A 177 -5.37 11.90 -1.17
CA VAL A 177 -4.11 11.96 -1.94
C VAL A 177 -3.77 10.60 -2.56
N ASN A 178 -3.98 9.50 -1.84
CA ASN A 178 -3.75 8.16 -2.40
C ASN A 178 -4.74 7.81 -3.53
N ARG A 179 -6.00 8.30 -3.48
CA ARG A 179 -6.92 8.21 -4.64
C ARG A 179 -6.36 8.95 -5.85
N MET A 180 -5.84 10.16 -5.67
CA MET A 180 -5.16 10.89 -6.76
C MET A 180 -3.92 10.13 -7.28
N ILE A 181 -3.15 9.48 -6.40
CA ILE A 181 -2.05 8.60 -6.80
C ILE A 181 -2.59 7.47 -7.69
N ASN A 182 -3.64 6.77 -7.28
CA ASN A 182 -4.22 5.65 -8.04
C ASN A 182 -4.83 6.05 -9.39
N ILE A 183 -5.36 7.28 -9.51
CA ILE A 183 -5.82 7.85 -10.78
C ILE A 183 -4.63 8.27 -11.67
N SER A 184 -3.51 8.66 -11.06
CA SER A 184 -2.34 9.15 -11.80
C SER A 184 -1.57 8.02 -12.48
N PRO A 185 -1.15 8.21 -13.75
CA PRO A 185 -0.42 7.19 -14.48
C PRO A 185 0.90 6.89 -13.78
N ARG A 186 1.26 5.61 -13.73
CA ARG A 186 2.52 5.14 -13.13
C ARG A 186 3.73 5.48 -14.00
N VAL A 187 3.55 5.44 -15.32
CA VAL A 187 4.57 5.75 -16.31
C VAL A 187 4.05 6.87 -17.20
N GLY A 188 4.96 7.77 -17.59
CA GLY A 188 4.63 8.90 -18.45
C GLY A 188 4.07 10.10 -17.69
N ARG A 189 3.58 11.08 -18.46
CA ARG A 189 3.07 12.35 -17.95
C ARG A 189 1.56 12.39 -18.08
N MET A 190 0.92 12.95 -17.06
CA MET A 190 -0.49 13.32 -17.11
C MET A 190 -0.66 14.60 -17.95
N SER A 191 -1.71 14.67 -18.77
CA SER A 191 -2.06 15.87 -19.53
C SER A 191 -2.37 17.05 -18.59
N GLY A 192 -2.31 18.30 -19.09
CA GLY A 192 -2.66 19.47 -18.28
C GLY A 192 -4.12 19.41 -17.79
N THR A 193 -5.05 19.01 -18.66
CA THR A 193 -6.48 18.87 -18.34
C THR A 193 -6.76 17.77 -17.31
N ASP A 194 -6.14 16.59 -17.48
CA ASP A 194 -6.25 15.52 -16.48
C ASP A 194 -5.69 15.94 -15.12
N ARG A 195 -4.59 16.70 -15.14
CA ARG A 195 -3.95 17.20 -13.92
C ARG A 195 -4.81 18.22 -13.21
N ALA A 196 -5.40 19.16 -13.94
CA ALA A 196 -6.30 20.18 -13.37
C ALA A 196 -7.56 19.56 -12.74
N SER A 197 -8.09 18.47 -13.31
CA SER A 197 -9.29 17.78 -12.83
C SER A 197 -9.02 16.70 -11.79
N LEU A 198 -7.76 16.39 -11.47
CA LEU A 198 -7.37 15.23 -10.68
C LEU A 198 -8.00 15.19 -9.27
N MET A 199 -8.01 16.32 -8.57
CA MET A 199 -8.63 16.40 -7.24
C MET A 199 -10.13 16.14 -7.31
N ALA A 200 -10.85 16.82 -8.23
CA ALA A 200 -12.29 16.66 -8.38
C ALA A 200 -12.64 15.20 -8.66
N ARG A 201 -11.92 14.55 -9.60
CA ARG A 201 -12.08 13.12 -9.89
C ARG A 201 -11.82 12.23 -8.68
N ALA A 202 -10.83 12.57 -7.85
CA ALA A 202 -10.53 11.79 -6.65
C ALA A 202 -11.65 11.91 -5.60
N VAL A 203 -12.25 13.09 -5.45
CA VAL A 203 -13.43 13.32 -4.58
C VAL A 203 -14.65 12.59 -5.13
N GLU A 204 -14.98 12.79 -6.41
CA GLU A 204 -16.13 12.17 -7.09
C GLU A 204 -16.05 10.64 -7.13
N SER A 205 -14.84 10.07 -7.14
CA SER A 205 -14.63 8.61 -7.07
C SER A 205 -14.88 8.01 -5.67
N SER A 206 -15.33 8.82 -4.70
CA SER A 206 -15.59 8.37 -3.33
C SER A 206 -16.95 8.82 -2.82
N SER A 207 -17.65 7.93 -2.12
CA SER A 207 -18.80 8.25 -1.25
C SER A 207 -18.38 8.73 0.14
N ASP A 208 -17.08 8.75 0.47
CA ASP A 208 -16.56 9.29 1.72
C ASP A 208 -17.02 10.74 1.91
N THR A 209 -17.66 11.02 3.05
CA THR A 209 -17.80 12.40 3.52
C THR A 209 -16.48 12.83 4.15
N PHE A 210 -15.64 13.50 3.37
CA PHE A 210 -14.40 14.08 3.87
C PHE A 210 -14.70 15.34 4.68
N SER A 211 -14.10 15.46 5.87
CA SER A 211 -14.17 16.69 6.66
C SER A 211 -13.56 17.86 5.89
N THR A 212 -14.03 19.08 6.16
CA THR A 212 -13.47 20.31 5.56
C THR A 212 -11.95 20.40 5.75
N LYS A 213 -11.45 20.03 6.93
CA LYS A 213 -10.01 20.00 7.22
C LYS A 213 -9.28 18.92 6.42
N GLY A 214 -9.86 17.72 6.28
CA GLY A 214 -9.29 16.64 5.50
C GLY A 214 -9.17 17.00 4.01
N GLN A 215 -10.23 17.55 3.44
CA GLN A 215 -10.23 18.04 2.05
C GLN A 215 -9.22 19.17 1.86
N ALA A 216 -9.24 20.20 2.72
CA ALA A 216 -8.32 21.33 2.61
C ALA A 216 -6.85 20.89 2.68
N ARG A 217 -6.51 19.90 3.52
CA ARG A 217 -5.15 19.34 3.59
C ARG A 217 -4.75 18.58 2.33
N ALA A 218 -5.66 17.78 1.76
CA ALA A 218 -5.40 17.09 0.49
C ALA A 218 -5.22 18.11 -0.64
N GLU A 219 -6.09 19.12 -0.70
CA GLU A 219 -6.05 20.21 -1.69
C GLU A 219 -4.72 20.97 -1.62
N ALA A 220 -4.28 21.37 -0.43
CA ALA A 220 -3.01 22.07 -0.26
C ALA A 220 -1.81 21.25 -0.79
N ASN A 221 -1.81 19.92 -0.58
CA ASN A 221 -0.76 19.05 -1.10
C ASN A 221 -0.86 18.87 -2.63
N PHE A 222 -2.08 18.77 -3.16
CA PHE A 222 -2.32 18.71 -4.60
C PHE A 222 -1.86 19.99 -5.31
N GLN A 223 -2.24 21.17 -4.81
CA GLN A 223 -1.85 22.46 -5.38
C GLN A 223 -0.34 22.67 -5.29
N ALA A 224 0.29 22.28 -4.17
CA ALA A 224 1.75 22.25 -4.08
C ALA A 224 2.34 21.36 -5.17
N CYS A 225 1.79 20.18 -5.41
CA CYS A 225 2.29 19.30 -6.48
C CYS A 225 2.06 19.83 -7.89
N ARG A 226 0.95 20.53 -8.15
CA ARG A 226 0.75 21.25 -9.41
C ARG A 226 1.85 22.26 -9.65
N TYR A 227 2.08 23.16 -8.69
CA TYR A 227 3.14 24.16 -8.76
C TYR A 227 4.53 23.54 -9.00
N MET A 228 4.88 22.47 -8.26
CA MET A 228 6.19 21.83 -8.38
C MET A 228 6.40 21.09 -9.71
N VAL A 229 5.32 20.67 -10.39
CA VAL A 229 5.36 19.92 -11.66
C VAL A 229 5.21 20.86 -12.87
N GLU A 230 4.35 21.87 -12.76
CA GLU A 230 4.00 22.82 -13.82
C GLU A 230 5.01 23.94 -13.93
N ASP A 231 5.28 24.63 -12.82
CA ASP A 231 6.01 25.89 -12.84
C ASP A 231 7.50 25.70 -12.56
N ILE A 232 7.83 24.81 -11.62
CA ILE A 232 9.23 24.55 -11.25
C ILE A 232 9.85 23.41 -12.06
N GLY A 233 9.06 22.39 -12.43
CA GLY A 233 9.58 21.18 -13.07
C GLY A 233 10.46 20.29 -12.17
N ARG A 234 10.40 20.45 -10.84
CA ARG A 234 11.20 19.66 -9.88
C ARG A 234 10.81 18.18 -9.84
N TYR A 235 9.56 17.87 -10.16
CA TYR A 235 9.07 16.50 -10.24
C TYR A 235 8.74 16.14 -11.69
N PHE A 236 9.23 14.98 -12.13
CA PHE A 236 8.99 14.48 -13.48
C PHE A 236 7.52 14.07 -13.73
N SER A 237 6.76 13.77 -12.69
CA SER A 237 5.34 13.41 -12.79
C SER A 237 4.53 13.88 -11.57
N MET A 238 3.24 14.13 -11.80
CA MET A 238 2.27 14.43 -10.74
C MET A 238 2.22 13.31 -9.70
N ARG A 239 2.17 12.05 -10.17
CA ARG A 239 2.19 10.87 -9.28
C ARG A 239 3.36 10.91 -8.30
N ARG A 240 4.59 11.17 -8.78
CA ARG A 240 5.78 11.14 -7.93
C ARG A 240 5.76 12.22 -6.85
N CYS A 241 5.25 13.41 -7.17
CA CYS A 241 5.07 14.45 -6.17
C CYS A 241 4.03 14.04 -5.13
N LEU A 242 2.87 13.53 -5.57
CA LEU A 242 1.79 13.09 -4.68
C LEU A 242 2.24 11.96 -3.76
N GLU A 243 2.99 10.97 -4.27
CA GLU A 243 3.62 9.90 -3.47
C GLU A 243 4.51 10.49 -2.36
N THR A 244 5.34 11.48 -2.70
CA THR A 244 6.23 12.13 -1.72
C THR A 244 5.42 12.88 -0.65
N LYS A 245 4.38 13.61 -1.05
CA LYS A 245 3.49 14.32 -0.11
C LYS A 245 2.70 13.36 0.76
N HIS A 246 2.20 12.28 0.17
CA HIS A 246 1.52 11.20 0.86
C HIS A 246 2.40 10.62 1.97
N ASP A 247 3.64 10.24 1.64
CA ASP A 247 4.54 9.61 2.61
C ASP A 247 4.89 10.58 3.76
N ASN A 248 5.09 11.86 3.47
CA ASN A 248 5.29 12.88 4.51
C ASN A 248 4.07 13.02 5.45
N MET A 249 2.85 13.00 4.91
CA MET A 249 1.64 13.01 5.74
C MET A 249 1.52 11.72 6.57
N MET A 250 1.86 10.57 5.99
CA MET A 250 1.80 9.30 6.71
C MET A 250 2.87 9.21 7.80
N LEU A 251 4.04 9.82 7.62
CA LEU A 251 5.01 9.99 8.71
C LEU A 251 4.39 10.79 9.87
N ASP A 252 3.67 11.88 9.59
CA ASP A 252 2.96 12.65 10.61
C ASP A 252 1.92 11.79 11.35
N VAL A 253 1.10 11.06 10.59
CA VAL A 253 0.06 10.16 11.13
C VAL A 253 0.67 9.07 12.02
N ASN A 254 1.84 8.53 11.67
CA ASN A 254 2.49 7.47 12.44
C ASN A 254 3.33 7.98 13.62
N THR A 255 3.74 9.27 13.63
CA THR A 255 4.67 9.80 14.64
C THR A 255 4.03 10.75 15.64
N ARG A 256 2.86 11.32 15.36
CA ARG A 256 2.16 12.24 16.27
C ARG A 256 0.91 11.61 16.87
N PRO A 257 0.99 10.70 17.85
CA PRO A 257 -0.19 10.35 18.64
C PRO A 257 -0.67 11.62 19.34
N THR A 258 -1.93 12.04 19.14
CA THR A 258 -2.53 13.00 20.08
C THR A 258 -2.56 12.30 21.43
N ALA A 259 -1.73 12.76 22.37
CA ALA A 259 -1.73 12.48 23.79
C ALA A 259 -2.52 11.22 24.22
N LYS A 260 -1.78 10.14 24.60
CA LYS A 260 -2.19 8.98 25.44
C LYS A 260 -2.12 7.56 24.83
N VAL A 261 -1.28 7.31 23.82
CA VAL A 261 -0.77 5.93 23.63
C VAL A 261 0.64 5.88 24.18
N ARG A 262 0.74 5.59 25.49
CA ARG A 262 2.03 5.19 26.08
C ARG A 262 2.22 3.72 25.72
N TYR A 263 3.24 3.46 24.90
CA TYR A 263 3.85 2.14 24.77
C TYR A 263 4.59 1.80 26.05
#